data_AF-A0A3M2DV59-F1
#
_entry.id   AF-A0A3M2DV59-F1
#
_cell.length_a   1.000
_cell.length_b   1.000
_cell.length_c   1.000
_cell.angle_alpha   90.00
_cell.angle_beta   90.00
_cell.angle_gamma   90.00
#
_symmetry.space_group_name_H-M   'P 1'
#
loop_
_entity.id
_entity.type
_entity.pdbx_description
1 polymer ?
#
loop_
_entity_poly.entity_id
_entity_poly.type
_entity_poly.pdbx_seq_one_letter_code
_entity_poly.pdbx_strand_id
1 'polypeptide(L)' 'MSGPAGDAGETHRFPCDRCGSDMRFAPGRNRLVCDHCGFEAP' A
#
# COMPACT_ATOMS: atom_id res chain seq x y z
N MET A 1 23.03 20.44 -0.88
CA MET A 1 22.39 19.84 -2.07
C MET A 1 22.25 18.34 -1.86
N SER A 2 21.15 17.91 -1.25
CA SER A 2 20.75 16.51 -1.11
C SER A 2 19.41 16.39 -1.84
N GLY A 3 19.43 15.86 -3.06
CA GLY A 3 18.22 15.72 -3.87
C GLY A 3 17.29 14.65 -3.29
N PRO A 4 15.96 14.84 -3.32
CA PRO A 4 15.04 13.73 -3.13
C PRO A 4 15.03 12.90 -4.42
N ALA A 5 15.75 11.79 -4.42
CA ALA A 5 15.55 10.72 -5.39
C ALA A 5 14.48 9.75 -4.83
N GLY A 6 13.22 10.10 -5.05
CA GLY A 6 12.04 9.27 -4.81
C GLY A 6 10.84 10.08 -5.30
N ASP A 7 10.10 9.71 -6.33
CA ASP A 7 9.57 8.38 -6.61
C ASP A 7 9.35 8.28 -8.13
N ALA A 8 10.17 7.48 -8.82
CA ALA A 8 9.99 7.21 -10.24
C ALA A 8 8.98 6.06 -10.38
N GLY A 9 7.74 6.43 -10.63
CA GLY A 9 6.60 5.54 -10.80
C GLY A 9 5.69 5.69 -9.61
N GLU A 10 4.56 6.37 -9.81
CA GLU A 10 3.43 6.37 -8.89
C GLU A 10 3.14 4.93 -8.50
N THR A 11 3.75 4.45 -7.42
CA THR A 11 3.39 3.16 -6.87
C THR A 11 2.03 3.44 -6.28
N HIS A 12 0.97 2.85 -6.86
CA HIS A 12 -0.40 2.97 -6.35
C HIS A 12 -0.44 2.36 -4.95
N ARG A 13 0.00 3.17 -3.99
CA ARG A 13 0.22 2.83 -2.59
C ARG A 13 -1.08 3.20 -1.91
N PHE A 14 -1.95 2.22 -1.73
CA PHE A 14 -3.23 2.42 -1.08
C PHE A 14 -2.99 2.42 0.43
N PRO A 15 -3.11 3.55 1.14
CA PRO A 15 -2.90 3.58 2.58
C PRO A 15 -4.04 2.85 3.31
N CYS A 16 -3.71 2.17 4.39
CA CYS A 16 -4.63 1.39 5.20
C CYS A 16 -5.40 2.28 6.17
N ASP A 17 -6.73 2.12 6.20
CA ASP A 17 -7.59 2.90 7.10
C ASP A 17 -7.31 2.62 8.59
N ARG A 18 -6.82 1.42 8.93
CA ARG A 18 -6.51 1.04 10.32
C ARG A 18 -5.15 1.53 10.84
N CYS A 19 -4.14 1.62 9.98
CA CYS A 19 -2.75 1.86 10.41
C CYS A 19 -1.97 2.86 9.56
N GLY A 20 -2.52 3.29 8.43
CA GLY A 20 -1.87 4.20 7.48
C GLY A 20 -0.82 3.54 6.57
N SER A 21 -0.55 2.25 6.77
CA SER A 21 0.45 1.51 5.99
C SER A 21 -0.10 0.98 4.67
N ASP A 22 0.76 0.41 3.85
CA ASP A 22 0.45 0.12 2.46
C ASP A 22 -0.36 -1.15 2.32
N MET A 23 -1.46 -0.99 1.60
CA MET A 23 -2.33 -2.07 1.20
C MET A 23 -1.94 -2.54 -0.19
N ARG A 24 -1.88 -3.87 -0.32
CA ARG A 24 -1.57 -4.57 -1.54
C ARG A 24 -2.82 -5.26 -2.06
N PHE A 25 -3.11 -5.11 -3.34
CA PHE A 25 -4.22 -5.82 -3.96
C PHE A 25 -3.86 -7.31 -4.13
N ALA A 26 -4.72 -8.19 -3.62
CA ALA A 26 -4.60 -9.64 -3.72
C ALA A 26 -5.51 -10.16 -4.84
N PRO A 27 -5.00 -10.39 -6.07
CA PRO A 27 -5.82 -10.77 -7.23
C PRO A 27 -6.51 -12.13 -7.07
N GLY A 28 -5.96 -13.05 -6.27
CA GLY A 28 -6.59 -14.34 -5.97
C GLY A 28 -7.83 -14.24 -5.06
N ARG A 29 -8.00 -13.11 -4.38
CA ARG A 29 -9.14 -12.85 -3.48
C ARG A 29 -10.00 -11.67 -3.93
N ASN A 30 -9.49 -10.88 -4.89
CA ASN A 30 -10.07 -9.61 -5.31
C ASN A 30 -10.31 -8.65 -4.13
N ARG A 31 -9.38 -8.63 -3.17
CA ARG A 31 -9.41 -7.86 -1.92
C ARG A 31 -8.12 -7.07 -1.77
N LEU A 32 -8.11 -6.07 -0.91
CA LEU A 32 -6.89 -5.38 -0.52
C LEU A 32 -6.42 -5.88 0.86
N VAL A 33 -5.15 -6.22 0.99
CA VAL A 33 -4.56 -6.76 2.21
C VAL A 33 -3.43 -5.85 2.68
N CYS A 34 -3.45 -5.45 3.94
CA CYS A 34 -2.35 -4.70 4.55
C CYS A 34 -1.26 -5.65 5.06
N ASP A 35 -0.04 -5.52 4.54
CA ASP A 35 1.11 -6.35 4.95
C ASP A 35 1.59 -6.03 6.39
N HIS A 36 1.23 -4.84 6.89
CA HIS A 36 1.70 -4.33 8.18
C HIS A 36 0.83 -4.76 9.37
N CYS A 37 -0.50 -4.69 9.22
CA CYS A 37 -1.45 -5.03 10.30
C CYS A 37 -2.33 -6.24 10.00
N GLY A 38 -2.28 -6.76 8.77
CA GLY A 38 -3.10 -7.91 8.33
C GLY A 38 -4.56 -7.57 8.03
N PHE A 39 -4.94 -6.30 7.94
CA PHE A 39 -6.33 -5.91 7.62
C PHE A 39 -6.69 -6.24 6.17
N GLU A 40 -7.84 -6.88 5.97
CA GLU A 40 -8.41 -7.20 4.66
C GLU A 40 -9.61 -6.26 4.39
N ALA A 41 -9.48 -5.35 3.43
CA ALA A 41 -10.58 -4.49 3.00
C ALA A 41 -11.40 -5.18 1.88
N PRO A 42 -12.74 -5.06 1.92
CA PRO A 42 -13.62 -5.67 0.93
C PRO A 42 -13.43 -5.12 -0.48
#